data_AF-A0A969MUZ5-F1
#
_entry.id   AF-A0A969MUZ5-F1
#
_cell.length_a   1.000
_cell.length_b   1.000
_cell.length_c   1.000
_cell.angle_alpha   90.00
_cell.angle_beta   90.00
_cell.angle_gamma   90.00
#
_symmetry.space_group_name_H-M   'P 1'
#
loop_
_entity.id
_entity.type
_entity.pdbx_description
1 polymer ?
#
loop_
_entity_poly.entity_id
_entity_poly.type
_entity_poly.pdbx_seq_one_letter_code
_entity_poly.pdbx_strand_id
1 'polypeptide(L)'
;MKAGVVAVRASKIVMVGALALWAIIVAEAAIGLAYLVASWRMARAINRSDNAFHEARALTALGLSVAFGLWFVGFMVIAGEWFVMWQSPDWNAQESTFRFYLTNLAVGICVFIDNDRNDRPSSA
;
A
#
# COMPACT_ATOMS: atom_id res chain seq x y z
N MET A 1 0.97 44.93 9.48
CA MET A 1 1.19 44.15 8.24
C MET A 1 1.76 42.74 8.46
N LYS A 2 2.61 42.48 9.48
CA LYS A 2 3.26 41.16 9.68
C LYS A 2 2.32 40.03 10.19
N ALA A 3 1.30 40.36 11.00
CA ALA A 3 0.40 39.36 11.59
C ALA A 3 -0.49 38.63 10.57
N GLY A 4 -1.01 39.33 9.55
CA GLY A 4 -1.85 38.72 8.52
C GLY A 4 -1.10 37.73 7.62
N VAL A 5 0.18 37.97 7.34
CA VAL A 5 1.02 37.07 6.55
C VAL A 5 1.33 35.77 7.31
N VAL A 6 1.55 35.86 8.62
CA VAL A 6 1.75 34.69 9.48
C VAL A 6 0.49 33.84 9.56
N ALA A 7 -0.68 34.47 9.74
CA ALA A 7 -1.96 33.77 9.77
C ALA A 7 -2.25 33.02 8.46
N VAL A 8 -2.03 33.65 7.30
CA VAL A 8 -2.22 33.01 5.99
C VAL A 8 -1.25 31.84 5.79
N ARG A 9 0.01 31.96 6.21
CA ARG A 9 0.99 30.87 6.13
C ARG A 9 0.61 29.69 7.02
N ALA A 10 0.18 29.96 8.26
CA ALA A 10 -0.29 28.93 9.17
C ALA A 10 -1.50 28.17 8.58
N SER A 11 -2.50 28.87 8.03
CA SER A 11 -3.64 28.23 7.37
C SER A 11 -3.22 27.35 6.19
N LYS A 12 -2.26 27.77 5.36
CA LYS A 12 -1.76 26.95 4.25
C LYS A 12 -1.07 25.68 4.73
N ILE A 13 -0.24 25.77 5.76
CA ILE A 13 0.47 24.61 6.33
C ILE A 13 -0.52 23.58 6.88
N VAL A 14 -1.53 24.04 7.63
CA VAL A 14 -2.58 23.17 8.17
C VAL A 14 -3.37 22.50 7.04
N MET A 15 -3.69 23.24 5.98
CA MET A 15 -4.43 22.68 4.84
C MET A 15 -3.62 21.63 4.07
N VAL A 16 -2.33 21.86 3.84
CA VAL A 16 -1.45 20.87 3.18
C VAL A 16 -1.35 19.60 4.04
N GLY A 17 -1.16 19.74 5.35
CA GLY A 17 -1.14 18.61 6.27
C GLY A 17 -2.45 17.81 6.26
N ALA A 18 -3.60 18.50 6.25
CA ALA A 18 -4.90 17.85 6.19
C ALA A 18 -5.11 17.08 4.88
N LEU A 19 -4.73 17.66 3.74
CA LEU A 19 -4.82 16.99 2.44
C LEU A 19 -3.93 15.76 2.37
N ALA A 20 -2.70 15.84 2.91
CA ALA A 20 -1.80 14.69 2.98
C ALA A 20 -2.39 13.56 3.84
N LEU A 21 -2.97 13.89 5.00
CA LEU A 21 -3.63 12.91 5.87
C LEU A 21 -4.81 12.23 5.16
N TRP A 22 -5.68 13.01 4.51
CA TRP A 22 -6.80 12.47 3.74
C TRP A 22 -6.33 11.56 2.60
N ALA A 23 -5.26 11.93 1.90
CA ALA A 23 -4.70 11.11 0.84
C ALA A 23 -4.20 9.75 1.36
N ILE A 24 -3.55 9.73 2.53
CA ILE A 24 -3.12 8.49 3.20
C ILE A 24 -4.32 7.63 3.56
N ILE A 25 -5.32 8.20 4.24
CA ILE A 25 -6.52 7.46 4.67
C ILE A 25 -7.26 6.86 3.47
N VAL A 26 -7.44 7.63 2.40
CA VAL A 26 -8.09 7.15 1.17
C VAL A 26 -7.27 6.04 0.52
N ALA A 27 -5.94 6.16 0.47
CA ALA A 27 -5.06 5.13 -0.06
C ALA A 27 -5.16 3.83 0.77
N GLU A 28 -5.10 3.91 2.10
CA GLU A 28 -5.26 2.76 2.99
C GLU A 28 -6.62 2.07 2.83
N ALA A 29 -7.69 2.86 2.76
CA ALA A 29 -9.03 2.35 2.52
C ALA A 29 -9.14 1.66 1.15
N ALA A 30 -8.54 2.24 0.11
CA ALA A 30 -8.51 1.65 -1.23
C ALA A 30 -7.73 0.33 -1.26
N ILE A 31 -6.58 0.26 -0.58
CA ILE A 31 -5.78 -0.98 -0.45
C ILE A 31 -6.60 -2.05 0.27
N GLY A 32 -7.20 -1.71 1.43
CA GLY A 32 -8.01 -2.64 2.20
C GLY A 32 -9.20 -3.17 1.41
N LEU A 33 -9.90 -2.29 0.70
CA LEU A 33 -11.02 -2.68 -0.17
C LEU A 33 -10.55 -3.56 -1.33
N ALA A 34 -9.42 -3.24 -1.97
CA ALA A 34 -8.85 -4.06 -3.03
C ALA A 34 -8.55 -5.49 -2.54
N TYR A 35 -7.94 -5.64 -1.36
CA TYR A 35 -7.67 -6.95 -0.78
C TYR A 35 -8.92 -7.70 -0.35
N LEU A 36 -9.92 -7.02 0.22
CA LEU A 36 -11.20 -7.66 0.56
C LEU A 36 -11.89 -8.20 -0.69
N VAL A 37 -11.98 -7.39 -1.75
CA VAL A 37 -12.62 -7.81 -3.01
C VAL A 37 -11.82 -8.92 -3.68
N ALA A 38 -10.48 -8.80 -3.73
CA ALA A 38 -9.62 -9.84 -4.28
C ALA A 38 -9.78 -11.17 -3.53
N SER A 39 -9.72 -11.13 -2.19
CA SER A 39 -9.88 -12.31 -1.34
C SER A 39 -11.23 -12.98 -1.56
N TRP A 40 -12.31 -12.18 -1.63
CA TRP A 40 -13.64 -12.71 -1.90
C TRP A 40 -13.76 -13.34 -3.29
N ARG A 41 -13.20 -12.69 -4.33
CA ARG A 41 -13.19 -13.24 -5.69
C ARG A 41 -12.39 -14.53 -5.78
N MET A 42 -11.19 -14.58 -5.17
CA MET A 42 -10.34 -15.77 -5.14
C MET A 42 -11.02 -16.92 -4.38
N ALA A 43 -11.66 -16.65 -3.24
CA ALA A 43 -12.41 -17.66 -2.48
C ALA A 43 -13.56 -18.28 -3.30
N ARG A 44 -14.27 -17.47 -4.10
CA ARG A 44 -15.33 -17.97 -5.00
C ARG A 44 -14.78 -18.74 -6.20
N ALA A 45 -13.55 -18.46 -6.62
CA ALA A 45 -12.89 -19.07 -7.76
C ALA A 45 -12.03 -20.29 -7.39
N ILE A 46 -11.91 -20.65 -6.11
CA ILE A 46 -10.98 -21.69 -5.63
C ILE A 46 -11.25 -23.08 -6.22
N ASN A 47 -12.51 -23.35 -6.61
CA ASN A 47 -12.95 -24.59 -7.27
C ASN A 47 -13.39 -24.36 -8.73
N ARG A 48 -13.00 -23.24 -9.34
CA ARG A 48 -13.35 -22.87 -10.72
C ARG A 48 -12.11 -22.99 -11.61
N SER A 49 -12.30 -22.82 -12.92
CA SER A 49 -11.22 -22.86 -13.92
C SER A 49 -10.11 -21.85 -13.64
N ASP A 50 -8.88 -22.19 -14.01
CA ASP A 50 -7.68 -21.34 -13.83
C ASP A 50 -7.87 -19.90 -14.31
N ASN A 51 -8.50 -19.68 -15.47
CA ASN A 51 -8.75 -18.31 -15.98
C ASN A 51 -9.55 -17.42 -15.01
N ALA A 52 -10.53 -17.97 -14.29
CA ALA A 52 -11.33 -17.21 -13.32
C ALA A 52 -10.53 -16.86 -12.07
N PHE A 53 -9.60 -17.74 -11.67
CA PHE A 53 -8.67 -17.45 -10.59
C PHE A 53 -7.65 -16.40 -11.02
N HIS A 54 -7.13 -16.47 -12.24
CA HIS A 54 -6.19 -15.50 -12.81
C HIS A 54 -6.73 -14.07 -12.77
N GLU A 55 -7.99 -13.88 -13.17
CA GLU A 55 -8.66 -12.58 -13.12
C GLU A 55 -8.91 -12.10 -11.68
N ALA A 56 -9.20 -13.03 -10.76
CA ALA A 56 -9.45 -12.71 -9.35
C ALA A 56 -8.22 -12.12 -8.63
N ARG A 57 -6.99 -12.50 -9.03
CA ARG A 57 -5.73 -12.01 -8.42
C ARG A 57 -5.27 -10.66 -8.95
N ALA A 58 -5.81 -10.17 -10.07
CA ALA A 58 -5.42 -8.88 -10.64
C ALA A 58 -5.64 -7.72 -9.64
N LEU A 59 -6.72 -7.78 -8.86
CA LEU A 59 -6.99 -6.83 -7.77
C LEU A 59 -5.96 -6.92 -6.63
N THR A 60 -5.40 -8.11 -6.36
CA THR A 60 -4.30 -8.26 -5.41
C THR A 60 -3.05 -7.52 -5.91
N ALA A 61 -2.70 -7.64 -7.19
CA ALA A 61 -1.55 -6.93 -7.77
C ALA A 61 -1.72 -5.40 -7.70
N LEU A 62 -2.94 -4.90 -7.97
CA LEU A 62 -3.26 -3.48 -7.83
C LEU A 62 -3.10 -3.03 -6.37
N GLY A 63 -3.71 -3.75 -5.43
CA GLY A 63 -3.62 -3.47 -3.99
C GLY A 63 -2.17 -3.45 -3.50
N LEU A 64 -1.37 -4.44 -3.91
CA LEU A 64 0.06 -4.53 -3.61
C LEU A 64 0.84 -3.34 -4.16
N SER A 65 0.55 -2.90 -5.37
CA SER A 65 1.25 -1.78 -6.01
C SER A 65 1.00 -0.47 -5.25
N VAL A 66 -0.26 -0.21 -4.87
CA VAL A 66 -0.63 0.97 -4.08
C VAL A 66 -0.05 0.88 -2.66
N ALA A 67 -0.11 -0.30 -2.04
CA ALA A 67 0.48 -0.57 -0.74
C ALA A 67 1.99 -0.35 -0.70
N PHE A 68 2.70 -0.86 -1.71
CA PHE A 68 4.14 -0.66 -1.85
C PHE A 68 4.48 0.82 -2.02
N GLY A 69 3.73 1.54 -2.87
CA GLY A 69 3.90 2.98 -3.03
C GLY A 69 3.66 3.75 -1.73
N LEU A 70 2.65 3.37 -0.95
CA LEU A 70 2.33 4.04 0.32
C LEU A 70 3.38 3.75 1.39
N TRP A 71 3.56 2.48 1.78
CA TRP A 71 4.42 2.13 2.92
C TRP A 71 5.91 2.15 2.57
N PHE A 72 6.34 1.59 1.44
CA PHE A 72 7.76 1.59 1.11
C PHE A 72 8.21 2.96 0.60
N VAL A 73 7.63 3.46 -0.50
CA VAL A 73 8.08 4.73 -1.08
C VAL A 73 7.69 5.91 -0.20
N GLY A 74 6.42 6.02 0.20
CA GLY A 74 5.91 7.14 0.97
C GLY A 74 6.50 7.24 2.37
N PHE A 75 6.45 6.17 3.16
CA PHE A 75 6.85 6.21 4.56
C PHE A 75 8.32 5.81 4.80
N MET A 76 8.81 4.69 4.26
CA MET A 76 10.20 4.28 4.52
C MET A 76 11.20 5.22 3.83
N VAL A 77 11.03 5.48 2.54
CA VAL A 77 11.99 6.29 1.77
C VAL A 77 11.76 7.78 1.98
N ILE A 78 10.60 8.30 1.56
CA ILE A 78 10.33 9.75 1.58
C ILE A 78 10.25 10.25 3.02
N ALA A 79 9.39 9.65 3.85
CA ALA A 79 9.20 10.14 5.21
C ALA A 79 10.42 9.83 6.11
N GLY A 80 10.96 8.62 6.01
CA GLY A 80 12.13 8.18 6.78
C GLY A 80 13.37 9.02 6.53
N GLU A 81 13.73 9.25 5.26
CA GLU A 81 14.98 9.93 4.91
C GLU A 81 14.87 11.46 4.98
N TRP A 82 13.84 12.07 4.38
CA TRP A 82 13.76 13.54 4.34
C TRP A 82 13.34 14.17 5.67
N PHE A 83 12.52 13.48 6.47
CA PHE A 83 12.11 13.98 7.78
C PHE A 83 12.91 13.36 8.92
N VAL A 84 13.85 12.45 8.60
CA VAL A 84 14.73 11.81 9.58
C VAL A 84 13.91 11.16 10.71
N MET A 85 12.77 10.56 10.36
CA MET A 85 11.81 10.00 11.33
C MET A 85 12.47 8.97 12.25
N TRP A 86 13.46 8.25 11.74
CA TRP A 86 14.21 7.24 12.48
C TRP A 86 15.00 7.81 13.69
N GLN A 87 15.30 9.11 13.72
CA GLN A 87 15.93 9.75 14.89
C GLN A 87 14.92 10.29 15.90
N SER A 88 13.65 10.46 15.53
CA SER A 88 12.65 11.02 16.42
C SER A 88 12.09 9.94 17.35
N PRO A 89 12.09 10.10 18.68
CA PRO A 89 11.44 9.13 19.57
C PRO A 89 9.91 9.12 19.41
N ASP A 90 9.32 10.31 19.21
CA ASP A 90 7.87 10.50 19.23
C ASP A 90 7.24 10.37 17.84
N TRP A 91 8.01 10.63 16.78
CA TRP A 91 7.53 10.69 15.40
C TRP A 91 8.19 9.66 14.48
N ASN A 92 8.43 8.45 15.01
CA ASN A 92 8.99 7.34 14.23
C ASN A 92 7.93 6.31 13.86
N ALA A 93 7.58 6.27 12.57
CA ALA A 93 6.66 5.29 12.01
C ALA A 93 7.36 4.14 11.24
N GLN A 94 8.70 4.06 11.24
CA GLN A 94 9.43 3.10 10.41
C GLN A 94 9.11 1.65 10.76
N GLU A 95 9.08 1.30 12.05
CA GLU A 95 8.85 -0.09 12.45
C GLU A 95 7.44 -0.57 12.03
N SER A 96 6.42 0.25 12.28
CA SER A 96 5.04 -0.03 11.85
C SER A 96 4.96 -0.17 10.34
N THR A 97 5.55 0.77 9.60
CA THR A 97 5.58 0.78 8.14
C THR A 97 6.27 -0.46 7.58
N PHE A 98 7.41 -0.86 8.17
CA PHE A 98 8.15 -2.03 7.78
C PHE A 98 7.32 -3.31 7.93
N ARG A 99 6.55 -3.43 9.02
CA ARG A 99 5.62 -4.57 9.22
C ARG A 99 4.56 -4.62 8.13
N PHE A 100 3.91 -3.49 7.82
CA PHE A 100 2.93 -3.45 6.73
C PHE A 100 3.56 -3.81 5.38
N TYR A 101 4.69 -3.20 5.04
CA TYR A 101 5.43 -3.49 3.81
C TYR A 101 5.77 -4.99 3.69
N LEU A 102 6.33 -5.60 4.74
CA LEU A 102 6.64 -7.03 4.74
C LEU A 102 5.41 -7.91 4.60
N THR A 103 4.31 -7.59 5.31
CA THR A 103 3.06 -8.34 5.18
C THR A 103 2.53 -8.28 3.75
N ASN A 104 2.57 -7.10 3.11
CA ASN A 104 2.18 -6.96 1.71
C ASN A 104 3.07 -7.82 0.81
N LEU A 105 4.40 -7.79 0.96
CA LEU A 105 5.28 -8.67 0.19
C LEU A 105 4.98 -10.15 0.40
N ALA A 106 4.75 -10.58 1.64
CA ALA A 106 4.41 -11.96 1.95
C ALA A 106 3.10 -12.38 1.25
N VAL A 107 2.06 -11.53 1.29
CA VAL A 107 0.80 -11.77 0.57
C VAL A 107 1.04 -11.86 -0.94
N GLY A 108 1.86 -10.98 -1.51
CA GLY A 108 2.23 -11.05 -2.92
C GLY A 108 2.91 -12.37 -3.28
N ILE A 109 3.91 -12.78 -2.50
CA ILE A 109 4.57 -14.08 -2.71
C ILE A 109 3.56 -15.22 -2.64
N CYS A 110 2.74 -15.29 -1.58
CA CYS A 110 1.74 -16.35 -1.41
C CYS A 110 0.73 -16.43 -2.57
N VAL A 111 0.30 -15.29 -3.10
CA VAL A 111 -0.72 -15.26 -4.17
C VAL A 111 -0.12 -15.56 -5.56
N PHE A 112 1.14 -15.21 -5.79
CA PHE A 112 1.75 -15.32 -7.12
C PHE A 112 2.75 -16.49 -7.29
N ILE A 113 3.20 -17.15 -6.21
CA ILE A 113 4.23 -18.21 -6.28
C ILE A 113 3.86 -19.43 -7.13
N ASP A 114 2.58 -19.83 -7.15
CA ASP A 114 2.15 -21.02 -7.89
C ASP A 114 1.85 -20.76 -9.36
N ASN A 115 1.75 -19.49 -9.77
CA ASN A 115 1.48 -19.18 -11.18
C ASN A 115 2.64 -19.62 -12.08
N ASP A 116 3.89 -19.36 -11.67
CA ASP A 116 5.07 -19.72 -12.45
C ASP A 116 5.27 -21.24 -12.62
N ARG A 117 4.59 -22.06 -11.81
CA ARG A 117 4.63 -23.53 -11.93
C ARG A 117 3.71 -24.06 -13.03
N ASN A 118 2.52 -23.47 -13.17
CA ASN A 118 1.51 -23.91 -14.14
C ASN A 118 1.80 -23.41 -15.56
N ASP A 119 2.64 -22.38 -15.69
CA ASP A 119 3.01 -21.76 -16.96
C ASP A 119 4.16 -22.51 -17.68
N ARG A 120 4.78 -23.50 -17.03
CA ARG A 120 5.79 -24.35 -17.69
C ARG A 120 5.09 -25.30 -18.65
N PRO A 121 5.48 -25.34 -19.95
CA PRO A 121 5.01 -26.40 -20.82
C PRO A 121 5.40 -27.73 -20.16
N SER A 122 4.43 -28.65 -20.04
CA SER A 122 4.67 -30.01 -19.60
C SER A 122 5.72 -30.62 -20.53
N SER A 123 6.99 -30.56 -20.15
CA SER A 123 8.05 -31.24 -20.86
C SER A 123 7.73 -32.73 -20.80
N ALA A 124 7.62 -33.32 -22.00
CA ALA A 124 7.32 -34.70 -22.32
C ALA A 124 8.09 -35.74 -21.49
#